data_AF-A0A0L7K459-F1
#
_entry.id   AF-A0A0L7K459-F1
#
_cell.length_a   1.000
_cell.length_b   1.000
_cell.length_c   1.000
_cell.angle_alpha   90.00
_cell.angle_beta   90.00
_cell.angle_gamma   90.00
#
_symmetry.space_group_name_H-M   'P 1'
#
loop_
_entity.id
_entity.type
_entity.pdbx_description
1 polymer ?
#
loop_
_entity_poly.entity_id
_entity_poly.type
_entity_poly.pdbx_seq_one_letter_code
_entity_poly.pdbx_strand_id
1 'polypeptide(L)'
;DADLLIFVVPHQFVRTLCSTLLGRIKPTAAALSLIKGFDIAEGGGIDLISHIITRCLKIPCAVLMGANIASEVADEKFCETTIGCRDVMLAPMMRDIIQTEYFRVVVVDDEDAVEICGALKAAVIRLGLMEMIKFVDVFYPGCKLSTFFESCGVADLITTCY
;
A
#
# COMPACT_ATOMS: atom_id res chain seq x y z
N ASP A 1 8.38 -14.53 -21.16
CA ASP A 1 8.20 -15.49 -20.06
C ASP A 1 8.71 -14.93 -18.75
N ALA A 2 7.80 -14.52 -17.86
CA ALA A 2 8.12 -14.03 -16.52
C ALA A 2 7.55 -14.99 -15.46
N ASP A 3 8.29 -15.18 -14.37
CA ASP A 3 7.89 -15.99 -13.20
C ASP A 3 7.31 -15.13 -12.07
N LEU A 4 7.63 -13.84 -12.06
CA LEU A 4 7.12 -12.84 -11.13
C LEU A 4 6.60 -11.62 -11.89
N LEU A 5 5.37 -11.20 -11.61
CA LEU A 5 4.75 -9.99 -12.15
C LEU A 5 4.60 -8.95 -11.04
N ILE A 6 5.25 -7.79 -11.18
CA ILE A 6 5.15 -6.70 -10.22
C ILE A 6 4.13 -5.66 -10.71
N PHE A 7 3.07 -5.45 -9.95
CA PHE A 7 2.00 -4.51 -10.26
C PHE A 7 2.24 -3.17 -9.56
N VAL A 8 2.59 -2.15 -10.35
CA VAL A 8 2.82 -0.77 -9.87
C VAL A 8 2.06 0.20 -10.78
N VAL A 9 0.73 0.08 -10.77
CA VAL A 9 -0.16 0.94 -11.57
C VAL A 9 -1.22 1.57 -10.68
N PRO A 10 -1.81 2.72 -11.05
CA PRO A 10 -2.99 3.23 -10.36
C PRO A 10 -4.10 2.17 -10.32
N HIS A 11 -4.75 2.01 -9.16
CA HIS A 11 -5.68 0.92 -8.88
C HIS A 11 -6.82 0.81 -9.92
N GLN A 12 -7.30 1.95 -10.44
CA GLN A 12 -8.36 2.01 -11.44
C GLN A 12 -8.05 1.29 -12.76
N PHE A 13 -6.77 1.00 -13.05
CA PHE A 13 -6.37 0.34 -14.29
C PHE A 13 -6.16 -1.17 -14.14
N VAL A 14 -6.22 -1.71 -12.92
CA VAL A 14 -5.86 -3.12 -12.64
C VAL A 14 -6.76 -4.08 -13.40
N ARG A 15 -8.09 -3.88 -13.39
CA ARG A 15 -9.02 -4.77 -14.10
C ARG A 15 -8.72 -4.84 -15.59
N THR A 16 -8.54 -3.68 -16.22
CA THR A 16 -8.19 -3.58 -17.64
C THR A 16 -6.87 -4.28 -17.93
N LEU A 17 -5.84 -4.04 -17.10
CA LEU A 17 -4.54 -4.70 -17.24
C LEU A 17 -4.66 -6.22 -17.12
N CYS A 18 -5.37 -6.72 -16.11
CA CYS A 18 -5.58 -8.16 -15.94
C CYS A 18 -6.30 -8.78 -17.14
N SER A 19 -7.28 -8.11 -17.74
CA SER A 19 -7.93 -8.59 -18.97
C SER A 19 -6.96 -8.73 -20.14
N THR A 20 -5.98 -7.83 -20.27
CA THR A 20 -4.98 -7.92 -21.35
C THR A 20 -3.95 -9.03 -21.14
N LEU A 21 -3.69 -9.40 -19.88
CA LEU A 21 -2.71 -10.43 -19.51
C LEU A 21 -3.33 -11.84 -19.46
N LEU A 22 -4.65 -11.96 -19.42
CA LEU A 22 -5.35 -13.23 -19.30
C LEU A 22 -4.95 -14.19 -20.43
N GLY A 23 -4.50 -15.39 -20.06
CA GLY A 23 -4.05 -16.42 -21.00
C GLY A 23 -2.68 -16.16 -21.65
N ARG A 24 -1.98 -15.09 -21.25
CA ARG A 24 -0.65 -14.72 -21.77
C ARG A 24 0.47 -14.81 -20.73
N ILE A 25 0.17 -15.33 -19.55
CA ILE A 25 1.11 -15.47 -18.43
C ILE A 25 1.33 -16.95 -18.11
N LYS A 26 2.46 -17.27 -17.46
CA LYS A 26 2.70 -18.63 -16.98
C LYS A 26 1.68 -18.96 -15.88
N PRO A 27 1.07 -20.17 -15.88
CA PRO A 27 0.21 -20.61 -14.79
C PRO A 27 0.93 -20.73 -13.45
N THR A 28 2.26 -20.89 -13.48
CA THR A 28 3.14 -20.97 -12.31
C THR A 28 3.72 -19.62 -11.87
N ALA A 29 3.35 -18.53 -12.54
CA ALA A 29 3.83 -17.21 -12.14
C ALA A 29 3.21 -16.78 -10.80
N ALA A 30 3.90 -15.87 -10.12
CA ALA A 30 3.37 -15.15 -8.96
C ALA A 30 3.22 -13.66 -9.28
N ALA A 31 2.36 -12.98 -8.53
CA ALA A 31 2.22 -11.53 -8.56
C ALA A 31 2.68 -10.89 -7.25
N LEU A 32 3.18 -9.66 -7.35
CA LEU A 32 3.47 -8.78 -6.22
C LEU A 32 2.83 -7.41 -6.49
N SER A 33 1.86 -7.00 -5.67
CA SER A 33 1.18 -5.71 -5.78
C SER A 33 1.80 -4.66 -4.85
N LEU A 34 2.15 -3.51 -5.40
CA LEU A 34 2.58 -2.31 -4.65
C LEU A 34 1.48 -1.22 -4.68
N ILE A 35 0.28 -1.58 -5.11
CA ILE A 35 -0.80 -0.64 -5.40
C ILE A 35 -1.50 -0.23 -4.11
N LYS A 36 -1.48 1.08 -3.82
CA LYS A 36 -2.21 1.66 -2.69
C LYS A 36 -3.60 2.09 -3.13
N GLY A 37 -4.62 1.41 -2.61
CA GLY A 37 -6.02 1.74 -2.88
C GLY A 37 -6.91 0.52 -2.87
N PHE A 38 -8.18 0.75 -3.17
CA PHE A 38 -9.22 -0.27 -3.24
C PHE A 38 -10.00 -0.12 -4.53
N ASP A 39 -10.67 -1.18 -4.93
CA ASP A 39 -11.74 -1.10 -5.94
C ASP A 39 -13.10 -1.28 -5.27
N ILE A 40 -14.16 -1.07 -6.05
CA ILE A 40 -15.54 -1.28 -5.62
C ILE A 40 -15.95 -2.71 -5.96
N ALA A 41 -16.42 -3.46 -4.95
CA ALA A 41 -16.97 -4.79 -5.15
C ALA A 41 -18.34 -4.72 -5.87
N GLU A 42 -18.70 -5.76 -6.64
CA GLU A 42 -19.96 -5.81 -7.42
C GLU A 42 -21.24 -5.64 -6.57
N GLY A 43 -21.20 -6.00 -5.28
CA GLY A 43 -22.30 -5.85 -4.32
C GLY A 43 -22.22 -4.58 -3.45
N GLY A 44 -21.29 -3.68 -3.75
CA GLY A 44 -20.90 -2.58 -2.85
C GLY A 44 -19.88 -3.03 -1.81
N GLY A 45 -19.16 -2.06 -1.25
CA GLY A 45 -18.04 -2.30 -0.35
C GLY A 45 -16.68 -2.28 -1.06
N ILE A 46 -15.66 -2.70 -0.32
CA ILE A 46 -14.25 -2.63 -0.73
C ILE A 46 -13.82 -3.97 -1.31
N ASP A 47 -13.10 -3.90 -2.43
CA ASP A 47 -12.44 -5.04 -3.05
C ASP A 47 -10.93 -4.79 -3.10
N LEU A 48 -10.16 -5.76 -2.57
CA LEU A 48 -8.70 -5.65 -2.52
C LEU A 48 -8.10 -5.89 -3.91
N ILE A 49 -7.04 -5.14 -4.23
CA ILE A 49 -6.38 -5.22 -5.53
C ILE A 49 -5.67 -6.57 -5.68
N SER A 50 -5.06 -7.09 -4.62
CA SER A 50 -4.49 -8.44 -4.60
C SER A 50 -5.53 -9.52 -4.94
N HIS A 51 -6.74 -9.40 -4.39
CA HIS A 51 -7.86 -10.30 -4.68
C HIS A 51 -8.35 -10.18 -6.12
N ILE A 52 -8.40 -8.97 -6.68
CA ILE A 52 -8.74 -8.76 -8.09
C ILE A 52 -7.71 -9.44 -9.00
N ILE A 53 -6.42 -9.21 -8.76
CA ILE A 53 -5.32 -9.81 -9.52
C ILE A 53 -5.42 -11.35 -9.44
N THR A 54 -5.56 -11.89 -8.24
CA THR A 54 -5.67 -13.34 -8.01
C THR A 54 -6.88 -13.94 -8.75
N ARG A 55 -8.06 -13.31 -8.65
CA ARG A 55 -9.27 -13.82 -9.31
C ARG A 55 -9.22 -13.69 -10.83
N CYS A 56 -8.66 -12.62 -11.37
CA CYS A 56 -8.57 -12.40 -12.81
C CYS A 56 -7.51 -13.29 -13.45
N LEU A 57 -6.32 -13.38 -12.86
CA LEU A 57 -5.16 -14.03 -13.46
C LEU A 57 -4.93 -15.47 -12.99
N LYS A 58 -5.62 -15.92 -11.94
CA LYS A 58 -5.53 -17.27 -11.37
C LYS A 58 -4.11 -17.63 -10.90
N ILE A 59 -3.39 -16.65 -10.36
CA ILE A 59 -2.05 -16.78 -9.78
C ILE A 59 -2.03 -16.20 -8.36
N PRO A 60 -1.14 -16.65 -7.46
CA PRO A 60 -1.00 -16.05 -6.13
C PRO A 60 -0.50 -14.61 -6.25
N CYS A 61 -1.03 -13.72 -5.41
CA CYS A 61 -0.62 -12.33 -5.35
C CYS A 61 -0.22 -11.95 -3.93
N ALA A 62 1.08 -11.68 -3.72
CA ALA A 62 1.58 -11.03 -2.52
C ALA A 62 1.38 -9.51 -2.61
N VAL A 63 1.50 -8.83 -1.47
CA VAL A 63 1.35 -7.37 -1.37
C VAL A 63 2.58 -6.78 -0.68
N LEU A 64 3.07 -5.64 -1.17
CA LEU A 64 4.16 -4.89 -0.53
C LEU A 64 3.67 -3.50 -0.15
N MET A 65 3.68 -3.20 1.14
CA MET A 65 3.37 -1.88 1.68
C MET A 65 4.48 -1.41 2.62
N GLY A 66 4.74 -0.11 2.62
CA GLY A 66 5.76 0.49 3.47
C GLY A 66 5.78 2.01 3.37
N ALA A 67 6.62 2.61 4.21
CA ALA A 67 6.94 4.03 4.22
C ALA A 67 7.89 4.38 3.05
N ASN A 68 7.48 4.02 1.84
CA ASN A 68 8.38 3.99 0.69
C ASN A 68 8.22 5.28 -0.11
N ILE A 69 9.05 6.30 0.16
CA ILE A 69 9.18 7.47 -0.70
C ILE A 69 10.12 7.08 -1.85
N ALA A 70 9.60 7.02 -3.08
CA ALA A 70 10.31 6.45 -4.22
C ALA A 70 11.69 7.09 -4.47
N SER A 71 11.81 8.41 -4.29
CA SER A 71 13.08 9.11 -4.43
C SER A 71 14.08 8.73 -3.33
N GLU A 72 13.63 8.51 -2.09
CA GLU A 72 14.51 8.13 -1.00
C GLU A 72 15.04 6.71 -1.16
N VAL A 73 14.19 5.80 -1.62
CA VAL A 73 14.61 4.44 -1.98
C VAL A 73 15.62 4.48 -3.12
N ALA A 74 15.40 5.32 -4.13
CA ALA A 74 16.32 5.49 -5.25
C ALA A 74 17.66 6.11 -4.84
N ASP A 75 17.67 6.95 -3.80
CA ASP A 75 18.86 7.55 -3.19
C ASP A 75 19.56 6.62 -2.17
N GLU A 76 19.18 5.33 -2.12
CA GLU A 76 19.71 4.32 -1.19
C GLU A 76 19.59 4.71 0.30
N LYS A 77 18.62 5.57 0.63
CA LYS A 77 18.31 5.87 2.02
C LYS A 77 17.64 4.67 2.65
N PHE A 78 17.98 4.41 3.90
CA PHE A 78 17.39 3.32 4.65
C PHE A 78 15.88 3.47 4.74
N CYS A 79 15.16 2.40 4.38
CA CYS A 79 13.73 2.28 4.62
C CYS A 79 13.34 0.82 4.88
N GLU A 80 12.19 0.66 5.53
CA GLU A 80 11.60 -0.64 5.83
C GLU A 80 10.29 -0.82 5.07
N THR A 81 10.02 -2.05 4.64
CA THR A 81 8.74 -2.42 4.04
C THR A 81 8.25 -3.75 4.59
N THR A 82 6.94 -3.95 4.50
CA THR A 82 6.28 -5.21 4.81
C THR A 82 5.75 -5.85 3.53
N ILE A 83 6.04 -7.14 3.35
CA ILE A 83 5.39 -8.00 2.37
C ILE A 83 4.36 -8.86 3.10
N GLY A 84 3.10 -8.77 2.67
CA GLY A 84 2.07 -9.73 3.04
C GLY A 84 2.03 -10.88 2.03
N CYS A 85 2.21 -12.10 2.50
CA CYS A 85 2.20 -13.30 1.67
C CYS A 85 1.82 -14.54 2.48
N ARG A 86 0.56 -15.00 2.35
CA ARG A 86 0.08 -16.28 2.93
C ARG A 86 0.82 -17.53 2.42
N ASP A 87 1.37 -17.50 1.21
CA ASP A 87 2.10 -18.65 0.66
C ASP A 87 3.50 -18.77 1.29
N VAL A 88 3.68 -19.79 2.13
CA VAL A 88 4.92 -20.06 2.88
C VAL A 88 6.12 -20.42 2.00
N MET A 89 5.88 -20.91 0.78
CA MET A 89 6.94 -21.24 -0.17
C MET A 89 7.37 -20.00 -0.97
N LEU A 90 6.42 -19.11 -1.25
CA LEU A 90 6.65 -17.87 -1.99
C LEU A 90 7.24 -16.76 -1.10
N ALA A 91 6.87 -16.71 0.18
CA ALA A 91 7.26 -15.67 1.13
C ALA A 91 8.80 -15.46 1.23
N PRO A 92 9.63 -16.51 1.40
CA PRO A 92 11.09 -16.35 1.43
C PRO A 92 11.64 -15.81 0.11
N MET A 93 11.12 -16.30 -1.01
CA MET A 93 11.54 -15.87 -2.35
C MET A 93 11.21 -14.39 -2.59
N MET A 94 10.01 -13.94 -2.20
CA MET A 94 9.60 -12.54 -2.28
C MET A 94 10.50 -11.64 -1.44
N ARG A 95 10.84 -12.06 -0.22
CA ARG A 95 11.79 -11.33 0.63
C ARG A 95 13.15 -11.20 -0.05
N ASP A 96 13.70 -12.31 -0.52
CA ASP A 96 15.07 -12.37 -1.03
C ASP A 96 15.23 -11.61 -2.36
N ILE A 97 14.18 -11.53 -3.18
CA ILE A 97 14.17 -10.73 -4.42
C ILE A 97 14.14 -9.23 -4.13
N ILE A 98 13.42 -8.81 -3.09
CA ILE A 98 13.14 -7.39 -2.83
C ILE A 98 14.15 -6.77 -1.86
N GLN A 99 14.72 -7.57 -0.95
CA GLN A 99 15.60 -7.05 0.10
C GLN A 99 16.95 -6.58 -0.43
N THR A 100 17.39 -5.42 0.06
CA THR A 100 18.74 -4.87 -0.17
C THR A 100 19.35 -4.39 1.16
N GLU A 101 20.57 -3.84 1.14
CA GLU A 101 21.23 -3.31 2.35
C GLU A 101 20.50 -2.10 2.96
N TYR A 102 19.81 -1.31 2.12
CA TYR A 102 19.04 -0.12 2.53
C TYR A 102 17.53 -0.34 2.48
N PHE A 103 17.06 -1.48 1.97
CA PHE A 103 15.64 -1.80 1.84
C PHE A 103 15.32 -3.07 2.63
N ARG A 104 14.99 -2.92 3.92
CA ARG A 104 14.72 -4.05 4.81
C ARG A 104 13.31 -4.57 4.62
N VAL A 105 13.16 -5.87 4.42
CA VAL A 105 11.87 -6.52 4.18
C VAL A 105 11.46 -7.36 5.38
N VAL A 106 10.28 -7.06 5.92
CA VAL A 106 9.57 -7.93 6.87
C VAL A 106 8.48 -8.67 6.12
N VAL A 107 8.34 -9.98 6.34
CA VAL A 107 7.25 -10.77 5.73
C VAL A 107 6.27 -11.18 6.81
N VAL A 108 4.98 -11.02 6.52
CA VAL A 108 3.85 -11.47 7.35
C VAL A 108 2.90 -12.33 6.53
N ASP A 109 2.14 -13.18 7.19
CA ASP A 109 1.17 -14.11 6.59
C ASP A 109 -0.25 -13.54 6.46
N ASP A 110 -0.37 -12.20 6.46
CA ASP A 110 -1.63 -11.48 6.35
C ASP A 110 -1.53 -10.36 5.30
N GLU A 111 -1.68 -10.71 4.02
CA GLU A 111 -1.70 -9.70 2.94
C GLU A 111 -2.88 -8.74 2.99
N ASP A 112 -4.03 -9.16 3.54
CA ASP A 112 -5.23 -8.33 3.59
C ASP A 112 -4.99 -7.15 4.54
N ALA A 113 -4.45 -7.42 5.74
CA ALA A 113 -4.11 -6.37 6.69
C ALA A 113 -3.02 -5.44 6.16
N VAL A 114 -2.00 -5.98 5.49
CA VAL A 114 -0.92 -5.18 4.88
C VAL A 114 -1.49 -4.23 3.83
N GLU A 115 -2.30 -4.73 2.91
CA GLU A 115 -2.92 -3.93 1.84
C GLU A 115 -3.85 -2.84 2.38
N ILE A 116 -4.72 -3.21 3.34
CA ILE A 116 -5.67 -2.29 3.96
C ILE A 116 -4.93 -1.17 4.70
N CYS A 117 -3.87 -1.49 5.45
CA CYS A 117 -3.05 -0.47 6.13
C CYS A 117 -2.45 0.51 5.12
N GLY A 118 -1.93 0.00 4.00
CA GLY A 118 -1.37 0.83 2.93
C GLY A 118 -2.38 1.78 2.30
N ALA A 119 -3.60 1.31 2.09
CA ALA A 119 -4.68 2.08 1.45
C ALA A 119 -5.35 3.10 2.40
N LEU A 120 -5.49 2.78 3.69
CA LEU A 120 -6.20 3.65 4.66
C LEU A 120 -5.34 4.75 5.28
N LYS A 121 -4.00 4.69 5.16
CA LYS A 121 -3.09 5.64 5.81
C LYS A 121 -3.48 7.11 5.61
N ALA A 122 -3.77 7.50 4.37
CA ALA A 122 -4.13 8.89 4.04
C ALA A 122 -5.47 9.32 4.68
N ALA A 123 -6.43 8.40 4.79
CA ALA A 123 -7.71 8.67 5.43
C ALA A 123 -7.53 8.88 6.94
N VAL A 124 -6.69 8.06 7.60
CA VAL A 124 -6.36 8.20 9.03
C VAL A 124 -5.71 9.54 9.31
N ILE A 125 -4.69 9.94 8.52
CA ILE A 125 -4.03 11.25 8.65
C ILE A 125 -5.06 12.38 8.51
N ARG A 126 -5.94 12.32 7.50
CA ARG A 126 -6.98 13.33 7.30
C ARG A 126 -7.92 13.44 8.50
N LEU A 127 -8.40 12.31 9.03
CA LEU A 127 -9.29 12.30 10.18
C LEU A 127 -8.58 12.80 11.45
N GLY A 128 -7.32 12.42 11.64
CA GLY A 128 -6.48 12.94 12.73
C GLY A 128 -6.36 14.47 12.70
N LEU A 129 -6.12 15.06 11.52
CA LEU A 129 -6.06 16.52 11.38
C LEU A 129 -7.40 17.19 11.73
N MET A 130 -8.52 16.59 11.29
CA MET A 130 -9.84 17.12 11.63
C MET A 130 -10.12 17.04 13.13
N GLU A 131 -9.63 15.99 13.79
CA GLU A 131 -9.78 15.83 15.24
C GLU A 131 -8.93 16.84 16.02
N MET A 132 -7.70 17.12 15.57
CA MET A 132 -6.87 18.19 16.15
C MET A 132 -7.57 19.55 16.09
N ILE A 133 -8.19 19.88 14.94
CA ILE A 133 -8.95 21.13 14.77
C ILE A 133 -10.11 21.20 15.76
N LYS A 134 -10.91 20.13 15.87
CA LYS A 134 -12.05 20.09 16.81
C LYS A 134 -11.59 20.20 18.25
N PHE A 135 -10.53 19.50 18.63
CA PHE A 135 -10.00 19.53 19.99
C PHE A 135 -9.63 20.97 20.38
N VAL A 136 -8.89 21.67 19.51
CA VAL A 136 -8.52 23.06 19.77
C VAL A 136 -9.74 23.98 19.80
N ASP A 137 -10.72 23.81 18.92
CA ASP A 137 -11.94 24.62 18.93
C ASP A 137 -12.75 24.47 20.23
N VAL A 138 -12.76 23.26 20.81
CA VAL A 138 -13.44 22.97 22.09
C VAL A 138 -12.74 23.64 23.28
N PHE A 139 -11.41 23.55 23.37
CA PHE A 139 -10.67 24.01 24.55
C PHE A 139 -10.11 25.44 24.42
N TYR A 140 -9.86 25.90 23.20
CA TYR A 140 -9.28 27.21 22.85
C TYR A 140 -9.99 27.83 21.63
N PRO A 141 -11.26 28.22 21.77
CA PRO A 141 -12.04 28.77 20.66
C PRO A 141 -11.42 30.06 20.12
N GLY A 142 -11.55 30.28 18.80
CA GLY A 142 -11.04 31.47 18.11
C GLY A 142 -9.62 31.32 17.52
N CYS A 143 -9.00 30.14 17.64
CA CYS A 143 -7.79 29.81 16.90
C CYS A 143 -8.01 29.84 15.38
N LYS A 144 -7.00 30.25 14.62
CA LYS A 144 -7.07 30.36 13.16
C LYS A 144 -6.92 28.98 12.53
N LEU A 145 -7.87 28.59 11.68
CA LEU A 145 -7.79 27.35 10.91
C LEU A 145 -6.53 27.26 10.04
N SER A 146 -6.03 28.39 9.53
CA SER A 146 -4.80 28.44 8.72
C SER A 146 -3.58 27.86 9.46
N THR A 147 -3.52 27.99 10.79
CA THR A 147 -2.41 27.48 11.61
C THR A 147 -2.26 25.96 11.51
N PHE A 148 -3.35 25.21 11.28
CA PHE A 148 -3.30 23.76 11.14
C PHE A 148 -2.74 23.30 9.79
N PHE A 149 -2.68 24.19 8.81
CA PHE A 149 -2.05 23.94 7.51
C PHE A 149 -0.57 24.36 7.48
N GLU A 150 -0.06 24.99 8.54
CA GLU A 150 1.36 25.25 8.73
C GLU A 150 2.09 23.97 9.20
N SER A 151 3.41 24.05 9.31
CA SER A 151 4.27 22.90 9.61
C SER A 151 3.91 22.18 10.92
N CYS A 152 3.46 22.90 11.95
CA CYS A 152 3.07 22.34 13.25
C CYS A 152 1.74 21.57 13.22
N GLY A 153 0.98 21.65 12.13
CA GLY A 153 -0.27 20.90 11.97
C GLY A 153 -0.08 19.75 11.00
N VAL A 154 -0.44 19.98 9.74
CA VAL A 154 -0.47 18.93 8.71
C VAL A 154 0.89 18.26 8.47
N ALA A 155 1.99 19.01 8.48
CA ALA A 155 3.31 18.43 8.20
C ALA A 155 3.79 17.54 9.36
N ASP A 156 3.74 18.06 10.58
CA ASP A 156 4.13 17.32 11.79
C ASP A 156 3.27 16.05 11.98
N LEU A 157 1.97 16.14 11.66
CA LEU A 157 1.07 14.98 11.66
C LEU A 157 1.48 13.95 10.60
N ILE A 158 1.76 14.38 9.37
CA ILE A 158 2.21 13.48 8.31
C ILE A 158 3.51 12.80 8.74
N THR A 159 4.52 13.54 9.22
CA THR A 159 5.82 12.98 9.62
C THR A 159 5.72 12.10 10.87
N THR A 160 4.75 12.33 11.75
CA THR A 160 4.51 11.46 12.92
C THR A 160 3.87 10.14 12.51
N CYS A 161 3.04 10.14 11.47
CA CYS A 161 2.39 8.95 10.94
C CYS A 161 3.19 8.23 9.84
N TYR A 162 4.37 8.74 9.47
CA TYR A 162 5.20 8.22 8.39
C TYR A 162 6.46 7.56 8.93
#